data_AF-A0A357TCD5-F1
#
_entry.id   AF-A0A357TCD5-F1
#
_cell.length_a   1.000
_cell.length_b   1.000
_cell.length_c   1.000
_cell.angle_alpha   90.00
_cell.angle_beta   90.00
_cell.angle_gamma   90.00
#
_symmetry.space_group_name_H-M   'P 1'
#
loop_
_entity.id
_entity.type
_entity.pdbx_description
1 polymer ?
#
loop_
_entity_poly.entity_id
_entity_poly.type
_entity_poly.pdbx_seq_one_letter_code
_entity_poly.pdbx_strand_id
1 'polypeptide(L)'
;MKITFPHMGNLWISAKVLLEGLGLEVVVPPPCTKKTLSLGVLHAPEFICLPLKINLGNYMEAAEKGADTIIIAGGRGPCRFGYYCRLEKEILDDLGYEFRMIVLEPPENNFLEVIQNIRALSKCSMFQMINAVRTAWFKCCAVDEVEKKVQIVRAWESCPGLADKIYREALKNIDKAQTIKEIFFAKLNVLEAFNDVPVEPEREVIRLALVGEIYTILEPFANQNIERHLGKLGAEVKRSIYLSSWVNDHLLGSILPMESTKEACRMSSPYLNYFVGGHGKETVGSAVKFSREGFDGIIQIAPLTCGPEIVAESILSKVSFSEKIPVMTIYMDEQSGEAGLITRLEAFVDMIRRKKLSQKTATRK
;
A
#
# COMPACT_ATOMS: atom_id res chain seq x y z
N MET A 1 -27.27 3.39 9.41
CA MET A 1 -25.83 3.70 9.42
C MET A 1 -25.20 2.93 8.28
N LYS A 2 -24.72 3.66 7.29
CA LYS A 2 -24.09 3.15 6.07
C LYS A 2 -22.63 3.58 6.09
N ILE A 3 -21.75 2.62 6.30
CA ILE A 3 -20.36 2.87 6.62
C ILE A 3 -19.50 2.86 5.37
N THR A 4 -18.61 3.84 5.26
CA THR A 4 -17.53 3.85 4.28
C THR A 4 -16.17 3.99 4.96
N PHE A 5 -15.09 3.89 4.18
CA PHE A 5 -13.70 3.89 4.62
C PHE A 5 -12.79 4.33 3.44
N PRO A 6 -11.52 4.68 3.64
CA PRO A 6 -10.58 4.96 2.53
C PRO A 6 -10.41 3.74 1.60
N HIS A 7 -10.47 3.90 0.26
CA HIS A 7 -10.33 2.74 -0.65
C HIS A 7 -8.97 2.04 -0.54
N MET A 8 -7.88 2.82 -0.49
CA MET A 8 -6.47 2.41 -0.35
C MET A 8 -6.13 1.01 -0.89
N GLY A 9 -5.90 0.93 -2.21
CA GLY A 9 -5.51 -0.31 -2.88
C GLY A 9 -6.58 -1.38 -2.72
N ASN A 10 -6.22 -2.54 -2.17
CA ASN A 10 -7.14 -3.66 -1.97
C ASN A 10 -7.68 -3.78 -0.54
N LEU A 11 -7.54 -2.75 0.30
CA LEU A 11 -8.13 -2.71 1.64
C LEU A 11 -9.63 -2.99 1.60
N TRP A 12 -10.33 -2.53 0.57
CA TRP A 12 -11.76 -2.72 0.44
C TRP A 12 -12.20 -4.19 0.54
N ILE A 13 -11.39 -5.17 0.13
CA ILE A 13 -11.73 -6.60 0.19
C ILE A 13 -11.82 -7.07 1.64
N SER A 14 -10.83 -6.71 2.47
CA SER A 14 -10.76 -7.14 3.87
C SER A 14 -11.64 -6.26 4.77
N ALA A 15 -11.69 -4.95 4.54
CA ALA A 15 -12.52 -4.02 5.29
C ALA A 15 -14.02 -4.30 5.08
N LYS A 16 -14.45 -4.55 3.83
CA LYS A 16 -15.84 -4.90 3.52
C LYS A 16 -16.28 -6.15 4.28
N VAL A 17 -15.57 -7.27 4.13
CA VAL A 17 -15.98 -8.53 4.77
C VAL A 17 -15.93 -8.45 6.30
N LEU A 18 -14.99 -7.66 6.85
CA LEU A 18 -14.94 -7.39 8.29
C LEU A 18 -16.21 -6.68 8.77
N LEU A 19 -16.51 -5.53 8.16
CA LEU A 19 -17.63 -4.68 8.58
C LEU A 19 -19.00 -5.34 8.31
N GLU A 20 -19.17 -5.98 7.14
CA GLU A 20 -20.38 -6.77 6.82
C GLU A 20 -20.55 -7.96 7.78
N GLY A 21 -19.45 -8.66 8.11
CA GLY A 21 -19.46 -9.77 9.06
C GLY A 21 -19.76 -9.33 10.49
N LEU A 22 -19.53 -8.06 10.80
CA LEU A 22 -19.98 -7.42 12.03
C LEU A 22 -21.44 -6.95 11.93
N GLY A 23 -22.16 -7.15 10.83
CA GLY A 23 -23.57 -6.80 10.67
C GLY A 23 -23.81 -5.34 10.32
N LEU A 24 -22.79 -4.63 9.82
CA LEU A 24 -22.88 -3.24 9.41
C LEU A 24 -23.20 -3.16 7.91
N GLU A 25 -24.01 -2.18 7.49
CA GLU A 25 -24.21 -1.88 6.08
C GLU A 25 -23.00 -1.12 5.55
N VAL A 26 -22.34 -1.64 4.51
CA VAL A 26 -21.08 -1.10 3.98
C VAL A 26 -21.28 -0.51 2.59
N VAL A 27 -20.82 0.72 2.43
CA VAL A 27 -20.70 1.42 1.14
C VAL A 27 -19.22 1.48 0.78
N VAL A 28 -18.79 0.56 -0.08
CA VAL A 28 -17.42 0.54 -0.60
C VAL A 28 -17.21 1.77 -1.50
N PRO A 29 -16.23 2.65 -1.21
CA PRO A 29 -15.91 3.75 -2.10
C PRO A 29 -15.49 3.20 -3.47
N PRO A 30 -15.85 3.88 -4.58
CA PRO A 30 -15.38 3.45 -5.90
C PRO A 30 -13.84 3.46 -5.96
N PRO A 31 -13.23 2.68 -6.88
CA PRO A 31 -11.80 2.80 -7.15
C PRO A 31 -11.42 4.24 -7.46
N CYS A 32 -10.26 4.68 -6.96
CA CYS A 32 -9.78 6.04 -7.13
C CYS A 32 -9.60 6.38 -8.62
N THR A 33 -10.11 7.54 -9.03
CA THR A 33 -10.01 8.04 -10.41
C THR A 33 -9.60 9.51 -10.43
N LYS A 34 -9.40 10.07 -11.63
CA LYS A 34 -9.22 11.52 -11.81
C LYS A 34 -10.40 12.33 -11.25
N LYS A 35 -11.64 11.80 -11.29
CA LYS A 35 -12.81 12.43 -10.65
C LYS A 35 -12.59 12.51 -9.14
N THR A 36 -12.25 11.39 -8.52
CA THR A 36 -11.95 11.28 -7.08
C THR A 36 -10.91 12.31 -6.65
N LEU A 37 -9.78 12.36 -7.36
CA LEU A 37 -8.73 13.33 -7.06
C LEU A 37 -9.19 14.78 -7.25
N SER A 38 -9.92 15.07 -8.33
CA SER A 38 -10.39 16.44 -8.62
C SER A 38 -11.33 16.97 -7.55
N LEU A 39 -12.24 16.11 -7.05
CA LEU A 39 -13.11 16.45 -5.92
C LEU A 39 -12.30 16.79 -4.67
N GLY A 40 -11.29 15.97 -4.36
CA GLY A 40 -10.40 16.20 -3.23
C GLY A 40 -9.60 17.50 -3.33
N VAL A 41 -8.94 17.71 -4.47
CA VAL A 41 -8.09 18.89 -4.73
C VAL A 41 -8.88 20.19 -4.65
N LEU A 42 -10.15 20.18 -5.08
CA LEU A 42 -11.00 21.37 -5.06
C LEU A 42 -11.26 21.92 -3.65
N HIS A 43 -11.27 21.04 -2.63
CA HIS A 43 -11.69 21.39 -1.27
C HIS A 43 -10.58 21.25 -0.23
N ALA A 44 -9.50 20.54 -0.56
CA ALA A 44 -8.37 20.34 0.34
C ALA A 44 -7.42 21.54 0.38
N PRO A 45 -6.72 21.78 1.50
CA PRO A 45 -5.60 22.72 1.54
C PRO A 45 -4.53 22.35 0.50
N GLU A 46 -4.00 23.35 -0.21
CA GLU A 46 -3.06 23.15 -1.33
C GLU A 46 -1.85 22.28 -0.95
N PHE A 47 -1.19 22.59 0.17
CA PHE A 47 0.02 21.90 0.66
C PHE A 47 -0.26 20.68 1.54
N ILE A 48 -1.47 20.12 1.52
CA ILE A 48 -1.73 18.84 2.19
C ILE A 48 -1.28 17.68 1.29
N CYS A 49 -0.80 16.59 1.90
CA CYS A 49 -0.32 15.45 1.14
C CYS A 49 -1.45 14.74 0.40
N LEU A 50 -1.10 14.15 -0.75
CA LEU A 50 -2.01 13.51 -1.71
C LEU A 50 -3.03 12.52 -1.09
N PRO A 51 -2.68 11.68 -0.09
CA PRO A 51 -3.65 10.74 0.48
C PRO A 51 -4.89 11.42 1.07
N LEU A 52 -4.76 12.58 1.73
CA LEU A 52 -5.92 13.31 2.26
C LEU A 52 -6.85 13.78 1.14
N LYS A 53 -6.26 14.31 0.05
CA LYS A 53 -7.02 14.76 -1.13
C LYS A 53 -7.81 13.59 -1.71
N ILE A 54 -7.17 12.44 -1.90
CA ILE A 54 -7.84 11.26 -2.44
C ILE A 54 -8.95 10.76 -1.50
N ASN A 55 -8.70 10.72 -0.19
CA ASN A 55 -9.70 10.33 0.81
C ASN A 55 -10.94 11.23 0.78
N LEU A 56 -10.78 12.54 0.72
CA LEU A 56 -11.91 13.47 0.59
C LEU A 56 -12.78 13.14 -0.62
N GLY A 57 -12.16 12.91 -1.79
CA GLY A 57 -12.88 12.49 -2.98
C GLY A 57 -13.61 11.15 -2.81
N ASN A 58 -12.96 10.18 -2.16
CA ASN A 58 -13.56 8.88 -1.85
C ASN A 58 -14.82 9.04 -1.01
N TYR A 59 -14.78 9.90 0.01
CA TYR A 59 -15.90 10.13 0.92
C TYR A 59 -17.05 10.85 0.24
N MET A 60 -16.79 11.84 -0.60
CA MET A 60 -17.82 12.50 -1.41
C MET A 60 -18.51 11.51 -2.36
N GLU A 61 -17.74 10.66 -3.05
CA GLU A 61 -18.30 9.62 -3.93
C GLU A 61 -19.04 8.51 -3.16
N ALA A 62 -18.63 8.22 -1.92
CA ALA A 62 -19.35 7.32 -1.04
C ALA A 62 -20.66 7.94 -0.52
N ALA A 63 -20.69 9.25 -0.25
CA ALA A 63 -21.89 9.98 0.11
C ALA A 63 -22.94 9.94 -1.01
N GLU A 64 -22.52 10.07 -2.27
CA GLU A 64 -23.40 9.91 -3.46
C GLU A 64 -24.10 8.53 -3.48
N LYS A 65 -23.47 7.50 -2.90
CA LYS A 65 -24.02 6.15 -2.75
C LYS A 65 -24.78 5.93 -1.44
N GLY A 66 -24.94 6.98 -0.64
CA GLY A 66 -25.69 6.99 0.62
C GLY A 66 -24.89 6.67 1.87
N ALA A 67 -23.54 6.69 1.84
CA ALA A 67 -22.77 6.56 3.07
C ALA A 67 -23.05 7.73 4.03
N ASP A 68 -23.23 7.43 5.31
CA ASP A 68 -23.49 8.41 6.38
C ASP A 68 -22.43 8.38 7.50
N THR A 69 -21.51 7.41 7.44
CA THR A 69 -20.49 7.19 8.47
C THR A 69 -19.16 6.83 7.84
N ILE A 70 -18.08 7.46 8.31
CA ILE A 70 -16.71 7.16 7.90
C ILE A 70 -15.97 6.45 9.03
N ILE A 71 -15.35 5.32 8.73
CA ILE A 71 -14.33 4.70 9.56
C ILE A 71 -12.95 5.03 8.96
N ILE A 72 -12.08 5.63 9.76
CA ILE A 72 -10.71 5.97 9.38
C ILE A 72 -9.75 5.62 10.52
N ALA A 73 -8.55 5.17 10.19
CA ALA A 73 -7.49 4.97 11.18
C ALA A 73 -6.87 6.33 11.58
N GLY A 74 -6.55 6.47 12.86
CA GLY A 74 -5.78 7.61 13.37
C GLY A 74 -4.27 7.37 13.26
N GLY A 75 -3.50 8.40 13.57
CA GLY A 75 -2.04 8.38 13.49
C GLY A 75 -1.40 9.03 14.71
N ARG A 76 -0.21 8.55 15.07
CA ARG A 76 0.57 9.10 16.20
C ARG A 76 1.82 9.84 15.72
N GLY A 77 2.22 10.84 16.50
CA GLY A 77 3.47 11.57 16.32
C GLY A 77 3.38 12.69 15.26
N PRO A 78 4.51 13.11 14.68
CA PRO A 78 4.59 14.33 13.86
C PRO A 78 4.00 14.18 12.45
N CYS A 79 3.41 13.03 12.12
CA CYS A 79 2.77 12.82 10.83
C CYS A 79 1.38 13.47 10.79
N ARG A 80 1.07 14.17 9.69
CA ARG A 80 -0.24 14.81 9.49
C ARG A 80 -1.40 13.81 9.44
N PHE A 81 -1.14 12.53 9.19
CA PHE A 81 -2.17 11.48 9.24
C PHE A 81 -2.98 11.50 10.54
N GLY A 82 -2.34 11.82 11.68
CA GLY A 82 -3.04 11.97 12.96
C GLY A 82 -4.09 13.09 13.02
N TYR A 83 -4.08 14.02 12.06
CA TYR A 83 -5.04 15.11 11.96
C TYR A 83 -6.01 14.96 10.78
N TYR A 84 -5.87 13.92 9.96
CA TYR A 84 -6.71 13.73 8.77
C TYR A 84 -8.19 13.70 9.13
N CYS A 85 -8.57 12.87 10.10
CA CYS A 85 -9.97 12.71 10.51
C CYS A 85 -10.62 14.04 10.90
N ARG A 86 -9.90 14.93 11.60
CA ARG A 86 -10.43 16.21 12.02
C ARG A 86 -10.59 17.16 10.84
N LEU A 87 -9.57 17.28 10.02
CA LEU A 87 -9.56 18.18 8.86
C LEU A 87 -10.57 17.73 7.80
N GLU A 88 -10.59 16.45 7.47
CA GLU A 88 -11.55 15.87 6.53
C GLU A 88 -12.98 16.05 7.04
N LYS A 89 -13.21 15.92 8.35
CA LYS A 89 -14.54 16.18 8.94
C LYS A 89 -14.97 17.63 8.76
N GLU A 90 -14.12 18.58 9.12
CA GLU A 90 -14.45 20.01 9.01
C GLU A 90 -14.75 20.40 7.57
N ILE A 91 -13.94 19.93 6.61
CA ILE A 91 -14.16 20.17 5.18
C ILE A 91 -15.49 19.56 4.71
N LEU A 92 -15.78 18.31 5.10
CA LEU A 92 -17.03 17.64 4.71
C LEU A 92 -18.26 18.30 5.32
N ASP A 93 -18.19 18.70 6.60
CA ASP A 93 -19.27 19.43 7.29
C ASP A 93 -19.54 20.78 6.59
N ASP A 94 -18.50 21.54 6.22
CA ASP A 94 -18.61 22.82 5.49
C ASP A 94 -19.26 22.66 4.10
N LEU A 95 -19.07 21.51 3.46
CA LEU A 95 -19.69 21.15 2.18
C LEU A 95 -21.12 20.60 2.32
N GLY A 96 -21.63 20.48 3.55
CA GLY A 96 -22.97 19.97 3.84
C GLY A 96 -23.08 18.44 3.87
N TYR A 97 -21.97 17.71 3.96
CA TYR A 97 -21.99 16.26 4.16
C TYR A 97 -22.05 15.94 5.67
N GLU A 98 -23.18 15.43 6.13
CA GLU A 98 -23.38 15.06 7.55
C GLU A 98 -22.79 13.68 7.88
N PHE A 99 -21.46 13.57 7.83
CA PHE A 99 -20.77 12.33 8.18
C PHE A 99 -20.58 12.18 9.69
N ARG A 100 -20.97 11.02 10.22
CA ARG A 100 -20.45 10.53 11.50
C ARG A 100 -19.03 9.99 11.28
N MET A 101 -18.05 10.52 12.00
CA MET A 101 -16.68 9.99 11.95
C MET A 101 -16.39 9.07 13.12
N ILE A 102 -15.78 7.92 12.81
CA ILE A 102 -15.32 6.93 13.76
C ILE A 102 -13.83 6.73 13.52
N VAL A 103 -13.05 7.23 14.46
CA VAL A 103 -11.58 7.20 14.37
C VAL A 103 -11.06 5.99 15.13
N LEU A 104 -10.37 5.11 14.41
CA LEU A 104 -9.63 4.00 15.00
C LEU A 104 -8.23 4.48 15.32
N GLU A 105 -8.08 5.18 16.44
CA GLU A 105 -6.76 5.53 16.95
C GLU A 105 -6.00 4.25 17.30
N PRO A 106 -4.75 4.08 16.84
CA PRO A 106 -3.92 2.97 17.29
C PRO A 106 -3.79 3.10 18.82
N PRO A 107 -4.15 2.08 19.62
CA PRO A 107 -3.90 2.09 21.06
C PRO A 107 -2.40 1.94 21.33
N GLU A 108 -1.97 2.12 22.59
CA GLU A 108 -0.60 1.80 22.97
C GLU A 108 -0.26 0.31 22.81
N ASN A 109 -1.26 -0.58 22.65
CA ASN A 109 -1.20 -1.96 22.11
C ASN A 109 -2.52 -2.74 22.40
N ASN A 110 -3.66 -2.50 21.72
CA ASN A 110 -4.87 -3.29 22.00
C ASN A 110 -5.87 -3.41 20.82
N PHE A 111 -5.65 -4.37 19.91
CA PHE A 111 -6.63 -4.77 18.89
C PHE A 111 -8.04 -5.04 19.44
N LEU A 112 -8.10 -5.57 20.67
CA LEU A 112 -9.34 -5.84 21.39
C LEU A 112 -10.17 -4.58 21.61
N GLU A 113 -9.54 -3.44 21.90
CA GLU A 113 -10.25 -2.15 22.09
C GLU A 113 -10.80 -1.62 20.78
N VAL A 114 -10.02 -1.70 19.69
CA VAL A 114 -10.48 -1.35 18.33
C VAL A 114 -11.71 -2.19 17.97
N ILE A 115 -11.63 -3.50 18.19
CA ILE A 115 -12.76 -4.41 17.96
C ILE A 115 -13.93 -4.12 18.88
N GLN A 116 -13.72 -3.80 20.15
CA GLN A 116 -14.79 -3.45 21.10
C GLN A 116 -15.47 -2.14 20.70
N ASN A 117 -14.72 -1.15 20.23
CA ASN A 117 -15.27 0.10 19.70
C ASN A 117 -16.12 -0.17 18.46
N ILE A 118 -15.67 -1.05 17.56
CA ILE A 118 -16.48 -1.45 16.41
C ILE A 118 -17.67 -2.31 16.84
N ARG A 119 -17.53 -3.16 17.87
CA ARG A 119 -18.63 -3.93 18.47
C ARG A 119 -19.68 -3.02 19.06
N ALA A 120 -19.30 -1.91 19.69
CA ALA A 120 -20.26 -0.96 20.23
C ALA A 120 -21.18 -0.38 19.13
N LEU A 121 -20.74 -0.43 17.87
CA LEU A 121 -21.53 -0.02 16.71
C LEU A 121 -22.47 -1.11 16.18
N SER A 122 -22.34 -2.36 16.63
CA SER A 122 -23.15 -3.48 16.14
C SER A 122 -23.53 -4.52 17.20
N LYS A 123 -24.75 -5.06 17.09
CA LYS A 123 -25.28 -6.13 17.95
C LYS A 123 -24.78 -7.53 17.55
N CYS A 124 -23.55 -7.66 17.05
CA CYS A 124 -23.00 -8.95 16.64
C CYS A 124 -22.59 -9.83 17.84
N SER A 125 -22.70 -11.15 17.67
CA SER A 125 -22.22 -12.12 18.66
C SER A 125 -20.69 -12.23 18.64
N MET A 126 -20.11 -12.71 19.74
CA MET A 126 -18.67 -12.92 19.84
C MET A 126 -18.15 -13.88 18.76
N PHE A 127 -18.95 -14.90 18.42
CA PHE A 127 -18.62 -15.88 17.40
C PHE A 127 -18.61 -15.26 15.99
N GLN A 128 -19.63 -14.46 15.65
CA GLN A 128 -19.70 -13.73 14.38
C GLN A 128 -18.50 -12.80 14.21
N MET A 129 -18.16 -12.06 15.27
CA MET A 129 -17.00 -11.18 15.29
C MET A 129 -15.68 -11.92 15.06
N ILE A 130 -15.43 -13.01 15.78
CA ILE A 130 -14.21 -13.81 15.59
C ILE A 130 -14.15 -14.35 14.15
N ASN A 131 -15.28 -14.81 13.61
CA ASN A 131 -15.33 -15.31 12.25
C ASN A 131 -15.07 -14.20 11.22
N ALA A 132 -15.68 -13.02 11.39
CA ALA A 132 -15.47 -11.86 10.51
C ALA A 132 -14.00 -11.41 10.51
N VAL A 133 -13.39 -11.28 11.68
CA VAL A 133 -11.97 -10.94 11.83
C VAL A 133 -11.07 -11.99 11.18
N ARG A 134 -11.33 -13.28 11.42
CA ARG A 134 -10.56 -14.36 10.80
C ARG A 134 -10.68 -14.33 9.28
N THR A 135 -11.89 -14.26 8.74
CA THR A 135 -12.12 -14.23 7.29
C THR A 135 -11.46 -13.00 6.65
N ALA A 136 -11.60 -11.82 7.25
CA ALA A 136 -10.94 -10.59 6.79
C ALA A 136 -9.41 -10.74 6.79
N TRP A 137 -8.84 -11.33 7.84
CA TRP A 137 -7.42 -11.61 7.93
C TRP A 137 -6.94 -12.56 6.82
N PHE A 138 -7.63 -13.68 6.61
CA PHE A 138 -7.27 -14.63 5.55
C PHE A 138 -7.41 -14.02 4.15
N LYS A 139 -8.42 -13.17 3.90
CA LYS A 139 -8.51 -12.42 2.63
C LYS A 139 -7.35 -11.45 2.47
N CYS A 140 -7.01 -10.70 3.52
CA CYS A 140 -5.90 -9.75 3.52
C CYS A 140 -4.58 -10.45 3.15
N CYS A 141 -4.25 -11.56 3.81
CA CYS A 141 -3.05 -12.35 3.49
C CYS A 141 -3.09 -12.93 2.07
N ALA A 142 -4.24 -13.45 1.63
CA ALA A 142 -4.37 -14.01 0.29
C ALA A 142 -4.16 -12.97 -0.81
N VAL A 143 -4.69 -11.76 -0.62
CA VAL A 143 -4.47 -10.63 -1.53
C VAL A 143 -2.99 -10.26 -1.58
N ASP A 144 -2.34 -10.08 -0.42
CA ASP A 144 -0.91 -9.74 -0.38
C ASP A 144 -0.01 -10.79 -1.03
N GLU A 145 -0.32 -12.08 -0.86
CA GLU A 145 0.42 -13.18 -1.52
C GLU A 145 0.25 -13.12 -3.06
N VAL A 146 -0.97 -12.87 -3.53
CA VAL A 146 -1.28 -12.70 -4.95
C VAL A 146 -0.60 -11.46 -5.53
N GLU A 147 -0.57 -10.36 -4.77
CA GLU A 147 0.17 -9.14 -5.13
C GLU A 147 1.67 -9.41 -5.27
N LYS A 148 2.29 -10.05 -4.27
CA LYS A 148 3.72 -10.41 -4.32
C LYS A 148 4.04 -11.25 -5.57
N LYS A 149 3.18 -12.21 -5.90
CA LYS A 149 3.39 -13.08 -7.07
C LYS A 149 3.24 -12.33 -8.39
N VAL A 150 2.22 -11.48 -8.55
CA VAL A 150 2.04 -10.72 -9.80
C VAL A 150 3.20 -9.76 -10.06
N GLN A 151 3.80 -9.17 -9.02
CA GLN A 151 4.96 -8.29 -9.20
C GLN A 151 6.22 -8.99 -9.68
N ILE A 152 6.33 -10.29 -9.42
CA ILE A 152 7.41 -11.12 -9.99
C ILE A 152 7.05 -11.50 -11.42
N VAL A 153 5.86 -12.07 -11.64
CA VAL A 153 5.46 -12.62 -12.95
C VAL A 153 5.45 -11.56 -14.05
N ARG A 154 5.04 -10.32 -13.76
CA ARG A 154 5.06 -9.21 -14.74
C ARG A 154 6.44 -8.96 -15.34
N ALA A 155 7.51 -9.19 -14.58
CA ALA A 155 8.88 -8.99 -15.06
C ALA A 155 9.28 -10.01 -16.12
N TRP A 156 8.67 -11.20 -16.08
CA TRP A 156 9.02 -12.35 -16.90
C TRP A 156 8.03 -12.61 -18.03
N GLU A 157 6.79 -12.09 -17.96
CA GLU A 157 5.74 -12.40 -18.93
C GLU A 157 6.15 -12.08 -20.37
N SER A 158 5.99 -13.04 -21.29
CA SER A 158 6.21 -12.83 -22.72
C SER A 158 5.05 -12.10 -23.40
N CYS A 159 3.86 -12.15 -22.80
CA CYS A 159 2.66 -11.49 -23.30
C CYS A 159 2.22 -10.41 -22.29
N PRO A 160 2.60 -9.14 -22.49
CA PRO A 160 2.30 -8.06 -21.55
C PRO A 160 0.81 -7.95 -21.22
N GLY A 161 0.49 -7.95 -19.92
CA GLY A 161 -0.87 -7.77 -19.40
C GLY A 161 -1.66 -9.06 -19.16
N LEU A 162 -1.11 -10.24 -19.46
CA LEU A 162 -1.73 -11.51 -19.08
C LEU A 162 -1.72 -11.67 -17.56
N ALA A 163 -0.60 -11.35 -16.89
CA ALA A 163 -0.50 -11.36 -15.44
C ALA A 163 -1.52 -10.40 -14.79
N ASP A 164 -1.75 -9.22 -15.39
CA ASP A 164 -2.75 -8.26 -14.93
C ASP A 164 -4.18 -8.77 -15.07
N LYS A 165 -4.46 -9.54 -16.11
CA LYS A 165 -5.78 -10.15 -16.31
C LYS A 165 -6.05 -11.19 -15.21
N ILE A 166 -5.10 -12.10 -14.99
CA ILE A 166 -5.17 -13.13 -13.95
C ILE A 166 -5.33 -12.47 -12.58
N TYR A 167 -4.53 -11.44 -12.29
CA TYR A 167 -4.61 -10.69 -11.04
C TYR A 167 -5.98 -10.05 -10.80
N ARG A 168 -6.59 -9.40 -11.80
CA ARG A 168 -7.93 -8.81 -11.66
C ARG A 168 -9.01 -9.87 -11.44
N GLU A 169 -8.89 -11.03 -12.06
CA GLU A 169 -9.80 -12.17 -11.82
C GLU A 169 -9.60 -12.75 -10.42
N ALA A 170 -8.35 -12.84 -9.96
CA ALA A 170 -8.01 -13.28 -8.61
C ALA A 170 -8.68 -12.45 -7.53
N LEU A 171 -8.58 -11.11 -7.61
CA LEU A 171 -9.20 -10.20 -6.65
C LEU A 171 -10.72 -10.40 -6.57
N LYS A 172 -11.39 -10.58 -7.72
CA LYS A 172 -12.84 -10.88 -7.77
C LYS A 172 -13.18 -12.22 -7.11
N ASN A 173 -12.36 -13.23 -7.31
CA ASN A 173 -12.58 -14.56 -6.73
C ASN A 173 -12.35 -14.55 -5.21
N ILE A 174 -11.33 -13.83 -4.74
CA ILE A 174 -11.06 -13.67 -3.30
C ILE A 174 -12.16 -12.83 -2.62
N ASP A 175 -12.67 -11.77 -3.25
CA ASP A 175 -13.81 -11.01 -2.73
C ASP A 175 -15.07 -11.89 -2.60
N LYS A 176 -15.37 -12.71 -3.61
CA LYS A 176 -16.55 -13.60 -3.60
C LYS A 176 -16.46 -14.72 -2.55
N ALA A 177 -15.26 -15.19 -2.22
CA ALA A 177 -15.07 -16.27 -1.25
C ALA A 177 -15.59 -15.87 0.15
N GLN A 178 -16.42 -16.72 0.75
CA GLN A 178 -17.07 -16.47 2.05
C GLN A 178 -16.46 -17.28 3.17
N THR A 179 -15.79 -18.40 2.86
CA THR A 179 -15.15 -19.28 3.85
C THR A 179 -13.64 -19.29 3.72
N ILE A 180 -12.93 -19.61 4.82
CA ILE A 180 -11.46 -19.74 4.82
C ILE A 180 -11.01 -20.79 3.78
N LYS A 181 -11.78 -21.87 3.63
CA LYS A 181 -11.51 -22.92 2.63
C LYS A 181 -11.63 -22.38 1.21
N GLU A 182 -12.68 -21.63 0.89
CA GLU A 182 -12.82 -20.98 -0.42
C GLU A 182 -11.71 -19.97 -0.69
N ILE A 183 -11.33 -19.16 0.31
CA ILE A 183 -10.22 -18.20 0.18
C ILE A 183 -8.91 -18.94 -0.15
N PHE A 184 -8.65 -20.05 0.56
CA PHE A 184 -7.47 -20.88 0.32
C PHE A 184 -7.44 -21.41 -1.12
N PHE A 185 -8.54 -21.98 -1.62
CA PHE A 185 -8.60 -22.48 -2.99
C PHE A 185 -8.56 -21.36 -4.03
N ALA A 186 -9.22 -20.24 -3.80
CA ALA A 186 -9.16 -19.07 -4.69
C ALA A 186 -7.72 -18.57 -4.84
N LYS A 187 -6.97 -18.52 -3.73
CA LYS A 187 -5.54 -18.20 -3.74
C LYS A 187 -4.71 -19.24 -4.50
N LEU A 188 -4.88 -20.53 -4.17
CA LEU A 188 -4.11 -21.62 -4.75
C LEU A 188 -4.26 -21.65 -6.28
N ASN A 189 -5.49 -21.59 -6.78
CA ASN A 189 -5.79 -21.61 -8.21
C ASN A 189 -5.12 -20.45 -8.96
N VAL A 190 -5.01 -19.27 -8.33
CA VAL A 190 -4.36 -18.11 -8.93
C VAL A 190 -2.84 -18.26 -8.94
N LEU A 191 -2.26 -18.80 -7.86
CA LEU A 191 -0.82 -19.07 -7.81
C LEU A 191 -0.40 -20.13 -8.85
N GLU A 192 -1.26 -21.12 -9.09
CA GLU A 192 -1.09 -22.10 -10.18
C GLU A 192 -1.21 -21.41 -11.55
N ALA A 193 -2.26 -20.61 -11.78
CA ALA A 193 -2.43 -19.86 -13.03
C ALA A 193 -1.25 -18.93 -13.34
N PHE A 194 -0.60 -18.36 -12.31
CA PHE A 194 0.62 -17.57 -12.50
C PHE A 194 1.83 -18.39 -12.93
N ASN A 195 1.92 -19.67 -12.56
CA ASN A 195 3.00 -20.55 -13.03
C ASN A 195 2.80 -20.96 -14.50
N ASP A 196 1.58 -20.91 -15.00
CA ASP A 196 1.24 -21.21 -16.40
C ASP A 196 1.40 -20.00 -17.34
N VAL A 197 1.74 -18.82 -16.80
CA VAL A 197 2.01 -17.63 -17.62
C VAL A 197 3.26 -17.90 -18.47
N PRO A 198 3.20 -17.73 -19.82
CA PRO A 198 4.38 -17.83 -20.66
C PRO A 198 5.44 -16.80 -20.26
N VAL A 199 6.67 -17.25 -20.04
CA VAL A 199 7.80 -16.42 -19.60
C VAL A 199 8.92 -16.38 -20.63
N GLU A 200 9.71 -15.30 -20.61
CA GLU A 200 10.96 -15.15 -21.35
C GLU A 200 12.16 -15.55 -20.46
N PRO A 201 12.66 -16.80 -20.51
CA PRO A 201 13.66 -17.28 -19.56
C PRO A 201 15.04 -16.62 -19.71
N GLU A 202 15.36 -16.09 -20.90
CA GLU A 202 16.64 -15.43 -21.17
C GLU A 202 16.62 -13.93 -20.87
N ARG A 203 15.48 -13.38 -20.43
CA ARG A 203 15.33 -11.95 -20.19
C ARG A 203 16.23 -11.50 -19.05
N GLU A 204 16.96 -10.40 -19.26
CA GLU A 204 17.71 -9.78 -18.18
C GLU A 204 16.76 -9.02 -17.24
N VAL A 205 16.43 -9.68 -16.13
CA VAL A 205 15.58 -9.16 -15.07
C VAL A 205 16.42 -8.49 -14.00
N ILE A 206 15.94 -7.35 -13.52
CA ILE A 206 16.49 -6.63 -12.36
C ILE A 206 15.51 -6.68 -11.18
N ARG A 207 16.03 -6.64 -9.97
CA ARG A 207 15.24 -6.67 -8.73
C ARG A 207 15.19 -5.27 -8.14
N LEU A 208 14.01 -4.67 -8.10
CA LEU A 208 13.78 -3.34 -7.56
C LEU A 208 12.93 -3.39 -6.30
N ALA A 209 13.27 -2.55 -5.33
CA ALA A 209 12.48 -2.36 -4.13
C ALA A 209 11.69 -1.04 -4.20
N LEU A 210 10.41 -1.08 -3.81
CA LEU A 210 9.62 0.12 -3.54
C LEU A 210 9.56 0.38 -2.04
N VAL A 211 10.00 1.55 -1.64
CA VAL A 211 9.98 2.03 -0.24
C VAL A 211 9.23 3.36 -0.18
N GLY A 212 8.82 3.79 1.01
CA GLY A 212 8.11 5.06 1.18
C GLY A 212 6.80 4.99 1.95
N GLU A 213 5.90 5.92 1.64
CA GLU A 213 4.65 6.14 2.37
C GLU A 213 3.59 5.08 2.02
N ILE A 214 2.95 4.49 3.04
CA ILE A 214 2.05 3.34 2.89
C ILE A 214 0.93 3.56 1.89
N TYR A 215 0.21 4.69 1.97
CA TYR A 215 -0.95 4.91 1.12
C TYR A 215 -0.50 4.98 -0.34
N THR A 216 0.56 5.75 -0.60
CA THR A 216 1.09 5.94 -1.95
C THR A 216 1.69 4.65 -2.52
N ILE A 217 2.28 3.79 -1.69
CA ILE A 217 2.75 2.46 -2.13
C ILE A 217 1.58 1.54 -2.47
N LEU A 218 0.53 1.51 -1.64
CA LEU A 218 -0.55 0.53 -1.77
C LEU A 218 -1.64 0.94 -2.76
N GLU A 219 -1.90 2.23 -2.97
CA GLU A 219 -2.94 2.74 -3.87
C GLU A 219 -2.41 2.93 -5.30
N PRO A 220 -2.79 2.06 -6.28
CA PRO A 220 -2.26 2.11 -7.63
C PRO A 220 -2.59 3.42 -8.36
N PHE A 221 -3.71 4.07 -8.04
CA PHE A 221 -4.01 5.38 -8.63
C PHE A 221 -3.02 6.45 -8.14
N ALA A 222 -2.69 6.45 -6.85
CA ALA A 222 -1.82 7.46 -6.22
C ALA A 222 -0.37 7.39 -6.73
N ASN A 223 0.11 6.19 -7.08
CA ASN A 223 1.45 5.99 -7.65
C ASN A 223 1.46 5.76 -9.18
N GLN A 224 0.33 5.96 -9.84
CA GLN A 224 0.18 5.77 -11.29
C GLN A 224 0.61 4.37 -11.77
N ASN A 225 0.24 3.33 -11.02
CA ASN A 225 0.52 1.93 -11.33
C ASN A 225 2.02 1.64 -11.57
N ILE A 226 2.91 2.31 -10.83
CA ILE A 226 4.38 2.22 -10.99
C ILE A 226 4.91 0.79 -11.15
N GLU A 227 4.37 -0.16 -10.39
CA GLU A 227 4.82 -1.55 -10.43
C GLU A 227 4.49 -2.24 -11.75
N ARG A 228 3.35 -1.87 -12.35
CA ARG A 228 2.98 -2.36 -13.68
C ARG A 228 3.94 -1.83 -14.73
N HIS A 229 4.34 -0.55 -14.64
CA HIS A 229 5.33 0.04 -15.54
C HIS A 229 6.70 -0.61 -15.37
N LEU A 230 7.17 -0.81 -14.13
CA LEU A 230 8.41 -1.51 -13.84
C LEU A 230 8.42 -2.96 -14.31
N GLY A 231 7.31 -3.68 -14.12
CA GLY A 231 7.13 -5.05 -14.63
C GLY A 231 7.29 -5.11 -16.16
N LYS A 232 6.65 -4.19 -16.90
CA LYS A 232 6.82 -4.08 -18.36
C LYS A 232 8.27 -3.82 -18.77
N LEU A 233 9.01 -3.07 -17.95
CA LEU A 233 10.44 -2.84 -18.16
C LEU A 233 11.31 -4.05 -17.80
N GLY A 234 10.75 -5.17 -17.33
CA GLY A 234 11.48 -6.38 -16.95
C GLY A 234 12.11 -6.28 -15.56
N ALA A 235 11.45 -5.58 -14.63
CA ALA A 235 11.89 -5.48 -13.25
C ALA A 235 10.94 -6.26 -12.33
N GLU A 236 11.50 -7.16 -11.51
CA GLU A 236 10.80 -7.73 -10.36
C GLU A 236 10.69 -6.66 -9.28
N VAL A 237 9.49 -6.46 -8.75
CA VAL A 237 9.24 -5.42 -7.76
C VAL A 237 8.86 -6.03 -6.42
N LYS A 238 9.51 -5.60 -5.33
CA LYS A 238 9.09 -5.91 -3.95
C LYS A 238 8.83 -4.61 -3.19
N ARG A 239 7.64 -4.49 -2.60
CA ARG A 239 7.32 -3.39 -1.67
C ARG A 239 7.94 -3.64 -0.30
N SER A 240 8.31 -2.57 0.42
CA SER A 240 8.67 -2.61 1.84
C SER A 240 7.48 -2.94 2.75
N ILE A 241 6.27 -2.68 2.28
CA ILE A 241 5.05 -2.77 3.08
C ILE A 241 3.90 -3.37 2.28
N TYR A 242 3.17 -4.25 2.95
CA TYR A 242 1.91 -4.83 2.48
C TYR A 242 0.84 -4.69 3.57
N LEU A 243 -0.44 -4.81 3.20
CA LEU A 243 -1.54 -4.52 4.11
C LEU A 243 -1.56 -5.47 5.31
N SER A 244 -1.38 -6.78 5.10
CA SER A 244 -1.36 -7.78 6.18
C SER A 244 -0.20 -7.58 7.13
N SER A 245 1.00 -7.27 6.62
CA SER A 245 2.16 -6.94 7.47
C SER A 245 1.90 -5.68 8.29
N TRP A 246 1.32 -4.64 7.69
CA TRP A 246 1.01 -3.40 8.40
C TRP A 246 -0.02 -3.64 9.49
N VAL A 247 -1.09 -4.39 9.21
CA VAL A 247 -2.11 -4.78 10.19
C VAL A 247 -1.48 -5.61 11.33
N ASN A 248 -0.62 -6.57 11.01
CA ASN A 248 0.07 -7.36 12.03
C ASN A 248 0.91 -6.46 12.95
N ASP A 249 1.70 -5.56 12.39
CA ASP A 249 2.61 -4.71 13.15
C ASP A 249 1.90 -3.65 13.98
N HIS A 250 0.86 -3.01 13.43
CA HIS A 250 0.23 -1.83 14.05
C HIS A 250 -1.04 -2.16 14.82
N LEU A 251 -1.75 -3.23 14.45
CA LEU A 251 -2.99 -3.62 15.13
C LEU A 251 -2.77 -4.85 16.03
N LEU A 252 -2.00 -5.85 15.59
CA LEU A 252 -1.79 -7.09 16.34
C LEU A 252 -0.50 -7.14 17.16
N GLY A 253 0.30 -6.06 17.23
CA GLY A 253 1.55 -6.02 18.01
C GLY A 253 2.66 -6.94 17.49
N SER A 254 2.60 -7.33 16.21
CA SER A 254 3.46 -8.31 15.54
C SER A 254 3.45 -9.72 16.18
N ILE A 255 2.28 -10.19 16.63
CA ILE A 255 2.13 -11.54 17.23
C ILE A 255 2.32 -12.65 16.18
N LEU A 256 1.99 -12.39 14.90
CA LEU A 256 2.07 -13.40 13.86
C LEU A 256 3.47 -13.47 13.23
N PRO A 257 3.97 -14.69 12.87
CA PRO A 257 5.29 -14.90 12.31
C PRO A 257 5.34 -14.48 10.83
N MET A 258 5.26 -13.16 10.60
CA MET A 258 5.30 -12.53 9.28
C MET A 258 6.45 -11.53 9.22
N GLU A 259 6.84 -11.15 8.00
CA GLU A 259 7.80 -10.07 7.78
C GLU A 259 7.28 -8.79 8.46
N SER A 260 8.05 -8.29 9.43
CA SER A 260 7.68 -7.18 10.31
C SER A 260 8.59 -5.98 10.06
N THR A 261 8.05 -4.77 10.18
CA THR A 261 8.81 -3.51 10.12
C THR A 261 9.86 -3.39 11.22
N LYS A 262 9.78 -4.19 12.30
CA LYS A 262 10.76 -4.19 13.40
C LYS A 262 12.19 -4.42 12.94
N GLU A 263 12.41 -5.31 11.97
CA GLU A 263 13.74 -5.56 11.41
C GLU A 263 14.24 -4.34 10.63
N ALA A 264 13.41 -3.80 9.74
CA ALA A 264 13.74 -2.58 9.00
C ALA A 264 14.08 -1.43 9.98
N CYS A 265 13.26 -1.20 11.00
CA CYS A 265 13.51 -0.19 12.03
C CYS A 265 14.79 -0.41 12.83
N ARG A 266 15.29 -1.65 12.97
CA ARG A 266 16.61 -1.91 13.55
C ARG A 266 17.72 -1.55 12.56
N MET A 267 17.54 -1.91 11.29
CA MET A 267 18.51 -1.62 10.22
C MET A 267 18.63 -0.14 9.90
N SER A 268 17.63 0.68 10.26
CA SER A 268 17.71 2.14 10.12
C SER A 268 18.70 2.76 11.11
N SER A 269 19.02 2.11 12.24
CA SER A 269 19.74 2.72 13.36
C SER A 269 21.07 3.43 13.00
N PRO A 270 21.91 2.93 12.07
CA PRO A 270 23.12 3.66 11.67
C PRO A 270 22.85 5.00 10.96
N TYR A 271 21.63 5.21 10.46
CA TYR A 271 21.25 6.34 9.60
C TYR A 271 20.12 7.20 10.20
N LEU A 272 19.15 6.58 10.87
CA LEU A 272 17.99 7.20 11.51
C LEU A 272 17.55 6.40 12.75
N ASN A 273 17.86 6.95 13.93
CA ASN A 273 17.57 6.31 15.22
C ASN A 273 16.21 6.71 15.82
N TYR A 274 15.65 7.85 15.42
CA TYR A 274 14.45 8.42 16.02
C TYR A 274 13.21 8.21 15.16
N PHE A 275 12.05 8.16 15.81
CA PHE A 275 10.76 8.15 15.12
C PHE A 275 10.45 9.55 14.61
N VAL A 276 10.26 9.67 13.29
CA VAL A 276 10.01 10.94 12.59
C VAL A 276 8.57 11.08 12.11
N GLY A 277 7.66 10.24 12.62
CA GLY A 277 6.29 10.13 12.14
C GLY A 277 6.19 9.25 10.89
N GLY A 278 4.99 8.79 10.57
CA GLY A 278 4.72 8.06 9.33
C GLY A 278 5.64 6.84 9.16
N HIS A 279 6.13 6.63 7.94
CA HIS A 279 6.98 5.49 7.57
C HIS A 279 8.46 5.87 7.37
N GLY A 280 8.90 7.05 7.80
CA GLY A 280 10.24 7.54 7.47
C GLY A 280 11.37 6.65 8.00
N LYS A 281 11.20 6.06 9.20
CA LYS A 281 12.19 5.16 9.80
C LYS A 281 12.21 3.80 9.08
N GLU A 282 11.02 3.29 8.78
CA GLU A 282 10.77 2.07 8.02
C GLU A 282 11.37 2.18 6.62
N THR A 283 11.17 3.30 5.92
CA THR A 283 11.71 3.59 4.59
C THR A 283 13.24 3.48 4.56
N VAL A 284 13.93 4.19 5.48
CA VAL A 284 15.40 4.12 5.58
C VAL A 284 15.86 2.70 5.91
N GLY A 285 15.20 2.06 6.86
CA GLY A 285 15.49 0.70 7.28
C GLY A 285 15.34 -0.34 6.17
N SER A 286 14.22 -0.28 5.44
CA SER A 286 13.92 -1.15 4.30
C SER A 286 14.89 -0.93 3.15
N ALA A 287 15.36 0.30 2.90
CA ALA A 287 16.39 0.56 1.91
C ALA A 287 17.70 -0.19 2.25
N VAL A 288 18.14 -0.11 3.51
CA VAL A 288 19.33 -0.87 3.97
C VAL A 288 19.08 -2.37 3.86
N LYS A 289 17.89 -2.85 4.26
CA LYS A 289 17.49 -4.25 4.17
C LYS A 289 17.58 -4.78 2.74
N PHE A 290 16.90 -4.13 1.79
CA PHE A 290 16.88 -4.55 0.40
C PHE A 290 18.25 -4.50 -0.26
N SER A 291 19.10 -3.52 0.10
CA SER A 291 20.48 -3.51 -0.34
C SER A 291 21.24 -4.78 0.05
N ARG A 292 21.06 -5.24 1.29
CA ARG A 292 21.72 -6.45 1.81
C ARG A 292 21.10 -7.75 1.32
N GLU A 293 19.83 -7.72 0.89
CA GLU A 293 19.15 -8.82 0.19
C GLU A 293 19.52 -8.93 -1.31
N GLY A 294 20.44 -8.08 -1.79
CA GLY A 294 20.95 -8.13 -3.16
C GLY A 294 19.97 -7.58 -4.20
N PHE A 295 19.17 -6.57 -3.84
CA PHE A 295 18.39 -5.81 -4.81
C PHE A 295 19.31 -4.92 -5.66
N ASP A 296 18.89 -4.65 -6.89
CA ASP A 296 19.67 -3.90 -7.87
C ASP A 296 19.45 -2.38 -7.78
N GLY A 297 18.33 -1.96 -7.17
CA GLY A 297 17.99 -0.56 -6.97
C GLY A 297 16.76 -0.39 -6.08
N ILE A 298 16.61 0.83 -5.55
CA ILE A 298 15.49 1.20 -4.68
C ILE A 298 14.80 2.43 -5.26
N ILE A 299 13.48 2.44 -5.24
CA ILE A 299 12.67 3.61 -5.57
C ILE A 299 11.85 3.99 -4.35
N GLN A 300 12.11 5.17 -3.80
CA GLN A 300 11.26 5.78 -2.78
C GLN A 300 10.08 6.46 -3.46
N ILE A 301 8.86 6.19 -3.00
CA ILE A 301 7.64 6.85 -3.44
C ILE A 301 7.01 7.57 -2.25
N ALA A 302 6.76 8.87 -2.39
CA ALA A 302 6.20 9.68 -1.33
C ALA A 302 5.21 10.70 -1.88
N PRO A 303 4.16 11.08 -1.14
CA PRO A 303 3.35 12.20 -1.53
C PRO A 303 4.14 13.51 -1.31
N LEU A 304 3.98 14.47 -2.21
CA LEU A 304 4.59 15.80 -2.05
C LEU A 304 4.20 16.38 -0.68
N THR A 305 5.13 17.05 -0.01
CA THR A 305 5.01 17.59 1.36
C THR A 305 4.92 16.57 2.51
N CYS A 306 5.18 15.29 2.24
CA CYS A 306 5.27 14.27 3.30
C CYS A 306 6.55 14.45 4.14
N GLY A 307 6.43 15.12 5.30
CA GLY A 307 7.55 15.40 6.20
C GLY A 307 8.44 14.19 6.52
N PRO A 308 7.89 13.06 6.99
CA PRO A 308 8.68 11.86 7.27
C PRO A 308 9.49 11.33 6.09
N GLU A 309 8.91 11.36 4.89
CA GLU A 309 9.57 10.85 3.69
C GLU A 309 10.60 11.82 3.12
N ILE A 310 10.40 13.13 3.30
CA ILE A 310 11.44 14.15 3.01
C ILE A 310 12.65 13.93 3.91
N VAL A 311 12.44 13.63 5.19
CA VAL A 311 13.53 13.26 6.10
C VAL A 311 14.21 11.98 5.61
N ALA A 312 13.45 10.95 5.24
CA ALA A 312 14.01 9.71 4.70
C ALA A 312 14.82 9.95 3.41
N GLU A 313 14.32 10.73 2.46
CA GLU A 313 15.01 11.08 1.20
C GLU A 313 16.40 11.67 1.46
N SER A 314 16.47 12.65 2.37
CA SER A 314 17.74 13.31 2.71
C SER A 314 18.79 12.32 3.25
N ILE A 315 18.34 11.24 3.89
CA ILE A 315 19.18 10.19 4.46
C ILE A 315 19.49 9.10 3.43
N LEU A 316 18.55 8.80 2.51
CA LEU A 316 18.72 7.78 1.48
C LEU A 316 19.90 8.05 0.55
N SER A 317 20.28 9.32 0.35
CA SER A 317 21.55 9.67 -0.33
C SER A 317 22.77 9.04 0.36
N LYS A 318 22.81 9.06 1.70
CA LYS A 318 23.89 8.44 2.49
C LYS A 318 23.80 6.91 2.44
N VAL A 319 22.60 6.35 2.51
CA VAL A 319 22.36 4.90 2.37
C VAL A 319 22.85 4.41 1.00
N SER A 320 22.51 5.12 -0.07
CA SER A 320 22.93 4.80 -1.44
C SER A 320 24.46 4.73 -1.56
N PHE A 321 25.16 5.71 -0.99
CA PHE A 321 26.62 5.74 -0.98
C PHE A 321 27.22 4.59 -0.15
N SER A 322 26.75 4.41 1.08
CA SER A 322 27.32 3.45 2.03
C SER A 322 27.02 2.00 1.67
N GLU A 323 25.78 1.69 1.28
CA GLU A 323 25.34 0.33 0.92
C GLU A 323 25.56 0.03 -0.58
N LYS A 324 26.03 1.00 -1.37
CA LYS A 324 26.39 0.91 -2.80
C LYS A 324 25.24 0.52 -3.75
N ILE A 325 24.00 0.79 -3.33
CA ILE A 325 22.78 0.57 -4.10
C ILE A 325 22.24 1.89 -4.69
N PRO A 326 21.87 1.95 -5.99
CA PRO A 326 21.21 3.12 -6.56
C PRO A 326 19.84 3.36 -5.92
N VAL A 327 19.55 4.61 -5.56
CA VAL A 327 18.27 5.02 -5.01
C VAL A 327 17.70 6.18 -5.83
N MET A 328 16.40 6.15 -6.12
CA MET A 328 15.66 7.25 -6.76
C MET A 328 14.43 7.59 -5.93
N THR A 329 14.14 8.88 -5.76
CA THR A 329 12.92 9.34 -5.08
C THR A 329 11.93 9.93 -6.09
N ILE A 330 10.67 9.53 -5.98
CA ILE A 330 9.55 10.00 -6.79
C ILE A 330 8.50 10.59 -5.85
N TYR A 331 8.29 11.90 -5.97
CA TYR A 331 7.17 12.58 -5.33
C TYR A 331 5.92 12.48 -6.21
N MET A 332 4.80 12.12 -5.58
CA MET A 332 3.48 12.07 -6.19
C MET A 332 2.63 13.25 -5.70
N ASP A 333 1.99 13.93 -6.64
CA ASP A 333 1.05 15.03 -6.39
C ASP A 333 -0.11 15.00 -7.40
N GLU A 334 -1.02 15.97 -7.30
CA GLU A 334 -2.18 16.08 -8.19
C GLU A 334 -1.84 16.48 -9.64
N GLN A 335 -0.65 17.03 -9.89
CA GLN A 335 -0.19 17.46 -11.21
C GLN A 335 0.69 16.39 -11.90
N SER A 336 1.00 15.31 -11.20
CA SER A 336 1.89 14.26 -11.67
C SER A 336 1.32 13.65 -12.96
N GLY A 337 2.11 13.65 -14.03
CA GLY A 337 1.76 13.07 -15.32
C GLY A 337 2.42 11.71 -15.54
N GLU A 338 1.64 10.72 -16.00
CA GLU A 338 2.10 9.34 -16.24
C GLU A 338 3.30 9.25 -17.19
N ALA A 339 3.31 10.06 -18.26
CA ALA A 339 4.41 10.06 -19.23
C ALA A 339 5.76 10.43 -18.58
N GLY A 340 5.77 11.44 -17.70
CA GLY A 340 6.98 11.87 -17.01
C GLY A 340 7.48 10.82 -16.01
N LEU A 341 6.56 10.10 -15.35
CA LEU A 341 6.91 8.97 -14.50
C LEU A 341 7.60 7.87 -15.30
N ILE A 342 6.99 7.43 -16.41
CA ILE A 342 7.50 6.33 -17.24
C ILE A 342 8.94 6.61 -17.70
N THR A 343 9.22 7.80 -18.25
CA THR A 343 10.56 8.15 -18.72
C THR A 343 11.62 8.10 -17.61
N ARG A 344 11.26 8.51 -16.39
CA ARG A 344 12.17 8.42 -15.22
C ARG A 344 12.45 6.97 -14.83
N LEU A 345 11.42 6.11 -14.87
CA LEU A 345 11.57 4.68 -14.60
C LEU A 345 12.47 4.01 -15.65
N GLU A 346 12.26 4.31 -16.94
CA GLU A 346 13.08 3.82 -18.05
C GLU A 346 14.56 4.18 -17.84
N ALA A 347 14.83 5.47 -17.59
CA ALA A 347 16.20 5.95 -17.36
C ALA A 347 16.86 5.27 -16.14
N PHE A 348 16.11 5.06 -15.05
CA PHE A 348 16.63 4.41 -13.85
C PHE A 348 16.93 2.92 -14.08
N VAL A 349 16.03 2.21 -14.74
CA VAL A 349 16.21 0.79 -15.12
C VAL A 349 17.42 0.63 -16.04
N ASP A 350 17.57 1.50 -17.05
CA ASP A 350 18.69 1.46 -17.99
C ASP A 350 20.04 1.73 -17.30
N MET A 351 20.09 2.69 -16.38
CA MET A 351 21.28 2.97 -15.58
C MET A 351 21.71 1.73 -14.79
N ILE A 352 20.77 1.04 -14.14
CA ILE A 352 21.03 -0.18 -13.36
C ILE A 352 21.55 -1.30 -14.26
N ARG A 353 20.91 -1.54 -15.41
CA ARG A 353 21.34 -2.53 -16.39
C ARG A 353 22.77 -2.30 -16.86
N ARG A 354 23.11 -1.06 -17.22
CA ARG A 354 24.48 -0.69 -17.63
C ARG A 354 25.49 -0.99 -16.52
N LYS A 355 25.18 -0.64 -15.27
CA LYS A 355 26.05 -0.94 -14.12
C LYS A 355 26.29 -2.45 -13.96
N LYS A 356 25.25 -3.29 -14.08
CA LYS A 356 25.39 -4.77 -14.01
C LYS A 356 26.22 -5.32 -15.16
N LEU A 357 26.01 -4.85 -16.38
CA LEU A 357 26.79 -5.25 -17.55
C LEU A 357 28.28 -4.94 -17.37
N SER A 358 28.61 -3.72 -16.94
CA SER A 358 30.00 -3.33 -16.68
C SER A 358 30.66 -4.19 -15.58
N GLN A 359 29.94 -4.52 -14.52
CA GLN A 359 30.44 -5.41 -13.45
C GLN A 359 30.69 -6.84 -13.94
N LYS A 360 29.79 -7.40 -14.76
CA LYS A 360 29.96 -8.72 -15.40
C LYS A 360 31.19 -8.76 -16.33
N THR A 361 31.44 -7.70 -17.08
CA THR A 361 32.62 -7.60 -17.95
C THR A 361 33.91 -7.49 -17.14
N ALA A 362 33.91 -6.76 -16.03
CA ALA A 362 35.08 -6.60 -15.16
C ALA A 362 35.46 -7.87 -14.39
N THR A 363 34.49 -8.76 -14.10
CA THR A 363 34.75 -10.05 -13.40
C THR A 363 35.19 -11.19 -14.32
N ARG A 364 35.03 -11.03 -15.64
CA ARG A 364 35.49 -12.01 -16.65
C ARG A 364 36.92 -11.75 -17.16
N LYS A 365 37.48 -10.58 -16.84
CA LYS A 365 38.89 -10.24 -17.05
C LYS A 365 39.65 -10.53 -15.76
#